data_AF-A0A7X1SNL9-F1
#
_entry.id   AF-A0A7X1SNL9-F1
#
_cell.length_a   1.000
_cell.length_b   1.000
_cell.length_c   1.000
_cell.angle_alpha   90.00
_cell.angle_beta   90.00
_cell.angle_gamma   90.00
#
_symmetry.space_group_name_H-M   'P 1'
#
loop_
_entity.id
_entity.type
_entity.pdbx_description
1 polymer ?
#
loop_
_entity_poly.entity_id
_entity_poly.type
_entity_poly.pdbx_seq_one_letter_code
_entity_poly.pdbx_strand_id
1 'polypeptide(L)'
;MLRIETKALAAAVAELARKTKCPVLVDEELLRGGKSIAIAGVYTPREALIRLLGNAELDVVETVQGLAVMPVSYRAAHCMDHAERM
;
A
#
# COMPACT_ATOMS: atom_id res chain seq x y z
N MET A 1 4.58 9.20 17.89
CA MET A 1 3.56 9.83 17.03
C MET A 1 4.08 9.90 15.61
N LEU A 2 3.31 9.43 14.63
CA LEU A 2 3.72 9.39 13.23
C LEU A 2 3.30 10.69 12.53
N ARG A 3 4.21 11.25 11.72
CA ARG A 3 3.94 12.44 10.90
C ARG A 3 4.64 12.31 9.56
N ILE A 4 3.89 12.43 8.46
CA ILE A 4 4.39 12.42 7.08
C ILE A 4 3.63 13.50 6.31
N GLU A 5 4.37 14.45 5.77
CA GLU A 5 3.82 15.55 4.95
C GLU A 5 3.45 15.05 3.55
N THR A 6 2.52 15.77 2.89
CA THR A 6 2.15 15.54 1.48
C THR A 6 3.37 15.57 0.58
N LYS A 7 3.60 14.49 -0.17
CA LYS A 7 4.70 14.37 -1.14
C LYS A 7 4.36 13.32 -2.22
N ALA A 8 5.32 13.03 -3.10
CA ALA A 8 5.20 11.90 -4.02
C ALA A 8 4.87 10.61 -3.24
N LEU A 9 3.90 9.84 -3.72
CA LEU A 9 3.36 8.70 -2.98
C LEU A 9 4.43 7.66 -2.66
N ALA A 10 5.29 7.34 -3.64
CA ALA A 10 6.45 6.46 -3.43
C ALA A 10 7.36 6.94 -2.28
N ALA A 11 7.66 8.23 -2.23
CA ALA A 11 8.48 8.81 -1.17
C ALA A 11 7.79 8.77 0.20
N ALA A 12 6.47 8.99 0.25
CA ALA A 12 5.68 8.89 1.47
C ALA A 12 5.64 7.45 2.02
N VAL A 13 5.45 6.45 1.14
CA VAL A 13 5.45 5.02 1.51
C VAL A 13 6.82 4.59 2.01
N ALA A 14 7.90 4.99 1.33
CA ALA A 14 9.27 4.71 1.80
C ALA A 14 9.56 5.37 3.16
N GLU A 15 9.08 6.60 3.38
CA GLU A 15 9.21 7.27 4.68
C GLU A 15 8.41 6.56 5.78
N LEU A 16 7.20 6.10 5.48
CA LEU A 16 6.40 5.30 6.39
C LEU A 16 7.16 4.06 6.83
N ALA A 17 7.65 3.26 5.88
CA ALA A 17 8.35 2.01 6.15
C ALA A 17 9.56 2.22 7.07
N ARG A 18 10.35 3.28 6.81
CA ARG A 18 11.50 3.63 7.68
C ARG A 18 11.08 4.05 9.08
N LYS A 19 10.04 4.88 9.21
CA LYS A 19 9.59 5.41 10.51
C LYS A 19 8.94 4.34 11.38
N THR A 20 8.22 3.40 10.78
CA THR A 20 7.52 2.32 11.49
C THR A 20 8.36 1.05 11.63
N LYS A 21 9.49 0.96 10.92
CA LYS A 21 10.29 -0.28 10.77
C LYS A 21 9.46 -1.45 10.24
N CYS A 22 8.39 -1.15 9.50
CA CYS A 22 7.50 -2.13 8.90
C CYS A 22 7.74 -2.11 7.38
N PRO A 23 8.29 -3.19 6.80
CA PRO A 23 8.47 -3.29 5.35
C PRO A 23 7.15 -3.13 4.61
N VAL A 24 7.19 -2.45 3.46
CA VAL A 24 6.04 -2.31 2.55
C VAL A 24 6.45 -2.83 1.18
N LEU A 25 5.82 -3.92 0.74
CA LEU A 25 5.98 -4.52 -0.58
C LEU A 25 4.94 -3.91 -1.52
N VAL A 26 5.41 -3.29 -2.59
CA VAL A 26 4.55 -2.60 -3.56
C VAL A 26 5.27 -2.53 -4.90
N ASP A 27 4.53 -2.71 -5.98
CA ASP A 27 5.02 -2.40 -7.32
C ASP A 27 5.11 -0.87 -7.48
N GLU A 28 6.30 -0.36 -7.81
CA GLU A 28 6.54 1.08 -7.97
C GLU A 28 5.64 1.72 -9.03
N GLU A 29 5.20 0.95 -10.04
CA GLU A 29 4.24 1.39 -11.06
C GLU A 29 2.92 1.84 -10.43
N LEU A 30 2.47 1.17 -9.36
CA LEU A 30 1.21 1.51 -8.66
C LEU A 30 1.30 2.85 -7.91
N LEU A 31 2.51 3.28 -7.56
CA LEU A 31 2.74 4.54 -6.84
C LEU A 31 3.16 5.68 -7.77
N ARG A 32 3.44 5.38 -9.04
CA ARG A 32 3.95 6.34 -10.02
C ARG A 32 2.93 7.44 -10.28
N GLY A 33 3.40 8.70 -10.22
CA GLY A 33 2.55 9.88 -10.40
C GLY A 33 1.56 10.13 -9.25
N GLY A 34 1.46 9.23 -8.27
CA GLY A 34 0.62 9.39 -7.11
C GLY A 34 1.12 10.48 -6.16
N LYS A 35 0.19 11.13 -5.47
CA LYS A 35 0.46 12.12 -4.42
C LYS A 35 -0.15 11.62 -3.12
N SER A 36 0.64 11.60 -2.05
CA SER A 36 0.18 11.14 -0.74
C SER A 36 -0.71 12.18 -0.05
N ILE A 37 -1.61 11.70 0.81
CA ILE A 37 -2.27 12.56 1.80
C ILE A 37 -1.33 12.78 2.99
N ALA A 38 -1.31 13.96 3.59
CA ALA A 38 -0.56 14.20 4.83
C ALA A 38 -1.21 13.45 6.00
N ILE A 39 -0.39 12.83 6.85
CA ILE A 39 -0.84 12.17 8.08
C ILE A 39 -0.09 12.72 9.28
N ALA A 40 -0.81 12.92 10.39
CA ALA A 40 -0.23 13.29 11.68
C ALA A 40 -1.10 12.70 12.79
N GLY A 41 -0.52 11.82 13.61
CA GLY A 41 -1.26 11.20 14.71
C GLY A 41 -0.66 9.89 15.21
N VAL A 42 -1.46 9.17 16.01
CA VAL A 42 -1.15 7.82 16.47
C VAL A 42 -1.90 6.86 15.56
N TYR A 43 -1.15 6.10 14.77
CA TYR A 43 -1.67 5.13 13.81
C TYR A 43 -0.79 3.88 13.84
N THR A 44 -1.40 2.73 13.63
CA THR A 44 -0.65 1.54 13.22
C THR A 44 -0.03 1.76 11.83
N PRO A 45 1.00 1.00 11.46
CA PRO A 45 1.60 1.10 10.12
C PRO A 45 0.55 0.90 9.01
N ARG A 46 -0.38 -0.05 9.20
CA ARG A 46 -1.46 -0.33 8.24
C ARG A 46 -2.42 0.84 8.10
N GLU A 47 -2.94 1.38 9.20
CA GLU A 47 -3.85 2.53 9.16
C GLU A 47 -3.18 3.76 8.55
N ALA A 48 -1.92 3.99 8.87
CA ALA A 48 -1.14 5.07 8.29
C ALA A 48 -0.98 4.90 6.77
N LEU A 49 -0.68 3.68 6.30
CA LEU A 49 -0.56 3.40 4.86
C LEU A 49 -1.88 3.62 4.12
N ILE A 50 -2.99 3.09 4.64
CA ILE A 50 -4.33 3.30 4.06
C ILE A 50 -4.65 4.79 3.93
N ARG A 51 -4.33 5.58 4.97
CA ARG A 51 -4.53 7.03 4.95
C ARG A 51 -3.62 7.74 3.94
N LEU A 52 -2.35 7.34 3.82
CA LEU A 52 -1.42 7.91 2.84
C LEU A 52 -1.88 7.67 1.40
N LEU A 53 -2.40 6.47 1.12
CA LEU A 53 -2.88 6.05 -0.21
C LEU A 53 -4.15 6.81 -0.63
N GLY A 54 -5.01 7.19 0.33
CA GLY A 54 -6.06 8.18 0.11
C GLY A 54 -7.11 7.80 -0.95
N ASN A 55 -7.95 6.80 -0.65
CA ASN A 55 -9.01 6.29 -1.55
C ASN A 55 -8.53 5.92 -2.96
N ALA A 56 -7.23 5.69 -3.16
CA ALA A 56 -6.72 5.08 -4.37
C ALA A 56 -7.35 3.68 -4.56
N GLU A 57 -7.41 3.20 -5.80
CA GLU A 57 -7.80 1.81 -6.13
C GLU A 57 -6.72 0.80 -5.69
N LEU A 58 -6.21 0.94 -4.47
CA LEU A 58 -5.13 0.17 -3.87
C LEU A 58 -5.61 -0.35 -2.49
N ASP A 59 -5.44 -1.65 -2.27
CA ASP A 59 -5.68 -2.33 -1.00
C ASP A 59 -4.36 -2.55 -0.25
N VAL A 60 -4.47 -2.71 1.07
CA VAL A 60 -3.35 -2.96 1.97
C VAL A 60 -3.58 -4.26 2.74
N VAL A 61 -2.72 -5.24 2.45
CA VAL A 61 -2.76 -6.59 3.02
C VAL A 61 -1.61 -6.75 4.02
N GLU A 62 -1.89 -7.40 5.16
CA GLU A 62 -0.86 -7.79 6.12
C GLU A 62 -0.21 -9.10 5.71
N THR A 63 1.11 -9.17 5.84
CA THR A 63 1.93 -10.33 5.52
C THR A 63 2.80 -10.70 6.71
N VAL A 64 3.41 -11.88 6.68
CA VAL A 64 4.37 -12.31 7.73
C VAL A 64 5.60 -11.38 7.83
N GLN A 65 5.91 -10.63 6.77
CA GLN A 65 7.10 -9.75 6.70
C GLN A 65 6.77 -8.25 6.89
N GLY A 66 5.50 -7.85 6.88
CA GLY A 66 5.09 -6.45 6.86
C GLY A 66 3.79 -6.23 6.09
N LEU A 67 3.71 -5.15 5.31
CA LEU A 67 2.53 -4.81 4.52
C LEU A 67 2.79 -5.05 3.03
N ALA A 68 1.73 -5.39 2.30
CA ALA A 68 1.72 -5.42 0.84
C ALA A 68 0.64 -4.48 0.30
N VAL A 69 0.94 -3.76 -0.78
CA VAL A 69 -0.03 -2.91 -1.50
C VAL A 69 -0.32 -3.54 -2.85
N MET A 70 -1.61 -3.68 -3.15
CA MET A 70 -2.09 -4.33 -4.38
C MET A 70 -3.27 -3.54 -4.97
N PRO A 71 -3.51 -3.56 -6.29
CA PRO A 71 -4.70 -2.91 -6.85
C PRO A 71 -5.99 -3.60 -6.37
N VAL A 72 -7.01 -2.79 -6.07
CA VAL A 72 -8.36 -3.27 -5.66
C VAL A 72 -9.04 -4.01 -6.82
N SER A 73 -8.70 -3.65 -8.06
CA SER A 73 -9.18 -4.31 -9.28
C SER A 73 -8.53 -5.68 -9.48
N TYR A 74 -8.92 -6.63 -8.65
CA TYR A 74 -8.81 -8.06 -8.95
C TYR A 74 -9.92 -8.44 -9.95
N ARG A 75 -9.63 -8.46 -11.26
CA ARG A 75 -10.43 -9.17 -12.27
C ARG A 75 -9.59 -10.24 -12.98
N ALA A 76 -9.67 -11.46 -12.43
CA ALA A 76 -9.80 -12.71 -13.19
C ALA A 76 -8.68 -13.15 -14.17
N ALA A 77 -7.40 -13.06 -13.82
CA ALA A 77 -6.35 -13.79 -14.55
C ALA A 77 -5.92 -15.10 -13.88
N HIS A 78 -6.29 -15.35 -12.61
CA HIS A 78 -5.81 -16.52 -11.85
C HIS A 78 -6.88 -17.53 -11.41
N CYS A 79 -8.16 -17.32 -11.76
CA CYS A 79 -9.22 -18.31 -11.53
C CYS A 79 -9.49 -19.23 -12.74
N MET A 80 -8.79 -19.07 -13.87
CA MET A 80 -9.02 -19.89 -15.07
C MET A 80 -8.13 -21.14 -15.17
N ASP A 81 -6.97 -21.18 -14.51
CA ASP A 81 -6.09 -22.37 -14.57
C ASP A 81 -6.61 -23.60 -13.78
N HIS A 82 -7.71 -23.43 -13.02
CA HIS A 82 -8.39 -24.54 -12.34
C HIS A 82 -9.73 -24.94 -12.95
N ALA A 83 -10.10 -24.35 -14.09
CA ALA A 83 -11.29 -24.75 -14.84
C ALA A 83 -10.98 -25.66 -16.05
N GLU A 84 -9.70 -25.94 -16.38
CA GLU A 84 -9.31 -26.81 -17.51
C GLU A 84 -8.96 -28.26 -17.10
N ARG A 85 -9.51 -28.76 -15.98
CA ARG A 85 -9.45 -30.18 -15.64
C ARG A 85 -10.78 -30.71 -15.12
N MET A 86 -11.79 -30.72 -15.98
CA MET A 86 -12.88 -31.71 -15.93
C MET A 86 -13.27 -32.12 -17.35
#